data_AF-A0A1V5J316-F1
#
_entry.id   AF-A0A1V5J316-F1
#
_cell.length_a   1.000
_cell.length_b   1.000
_cell.length_c   1.000
_cell.angle_alpha   90.00
_cell.angle_beta   90.00
_cell.angle_gamma   90.00
#
_symmetry.space_group_name_H-M   'P 1'
#
loop_
_entity.id
_entity.type
_entity.pdbx_description
1 polymer ?
#
loop_
_entity_poly.entity_id
_entity_poly.type
_entity_poly.pdbx_seq_one_letter_code
_entity_poly.pdbx_strand_id
1 'polypeptide(L)'
;MVGRSGEAESSRPAERKVELRDVQLEPVTGGSTVAWSVAVANASYCDTQRPGQAMELADARGVVTLSSGAVTVDDVSARLLGGMVRGRFTAGSSAGTGSAAVRVRGQAVLTGVSYDGWAFTGQLATDANGRIRVDGEVSFSGSGNADAGGDDSAPASAIGPGRLNARLDATAVIPGFTPNATTLSAKGIVDIKAMEIGKSRVNGLKLEVSAERTRGAGDRPGDIVISTRAQKTTLAQIARALGRPIPAQGWVEWRADARIVPDGRASVRIGLADGAVRAEGWPEGLPHQFTGVSGVIEASTVVRVSSDATVAARDTALSDGRSSEGGVGLRVPGVRAQLGGGEIEISGSAQSWRATASAVRVDHQLVSGLIDADLALRAGKRLLLRGRAAVRDAQMDLVVAGVQSGVPVPEADLDIDVEVGENVKVVRGESWAWALPGTVHVQGSTKRPTASGDLNLSSGQIDVYGVPLEVVSGGVHFTGKPGDPPEFVLAARDVASGLPTIVSVDGVPGDMHISVKPEERFEKEVLEGDLLVKLLLARLRLYMISGLGRALTN
;
A
#
# COMPACT_ATOMS: atom_id res chain seq x y z
N MET A 1 32.22 52.61 15.93
CA MET A 1 33.27 51.78 15.31
C MET A 1 33.68 52.48 14.01
N VAL A 2 34.91 52.99 13.91
CA VAL A 2 35.47 53.58 12.67
C VAL A 2 36.21 52.45 11.95
N GLY A 3 35.78 52.13 10.73
CA GLY A 3 36.29 51.01 9.95
C GLY A 3 37.60 51.35 9.22
N ARG A 4 38.53 50.39 9.20
CA ARG A 4 39.61 50.34 8.20
C ARG A 4 39.22 49.33 7.12
N SER A 5 39.28 49.81 5.89
CA SER A 5 39.05 49.08 4.65
C SER A 5 40.22 48.17 4.30
N GLY A 6 39.92 46.94 3.89
CA GLY A 6 40.85 46.11 3.14
C GLY A 6 41.10 44.76 3.78
N GLU A 7 40.12 43.86 3.72
CA GLU A 7 40.37 42.41 3.72
C GLU A 7 39.25 41.71 2.95
N ALA A 8 39.65 40.76 2.11
CA ALA A 8 38.85 40.07 1.12
C ALA A 8 37.56 39.48 1.71
N GLU A 9 36.48 39.46 0.91
CA GLU A 9 35.21 38.82 1.21
C GLU A 9 35.38 37.30 1.38
N SER A 10 35.86 36.87 2.54
CA SER A 10 35.53 35.56 3.08
C SER A 10 34.03 35.59 3.39
N SER A 11 33.27 34.63 2.87
CA SER A 11 31.86 34.41 3.19
C SER A 11 31.63 34.61 4.69
N ARG A 12 30.98 35.72 5.07
CA ARG A 12 30.70 36.02 6.47
C ARG A 12 29.88 34.86 7.05
N PRO A 13 30.26 34.30 8.21
CA PRO A 13 29.43 33.31 8.88
C PRO A 13 28.05 33.92 9.13
N ALA A 14 26.99 33.11 9.01
CA ALA A 14 25.60 33.57 9.20
C ALA A 14 25.49 34.40 10.49
N GLU A 15 25.18 35.69 10.35
CA GLU A 15 25.10 36.61 11.46
C GLU A 15 23.75 36.41 12.14
N ARG A 16 23.71 35.57 13.16
CA ARG A 16 22.51 35.36 13.98
C ARG A 16 22.34 36.56 14.90
N LYS A 17 21.29 37.34 14.69
CA LYS A 17 21.03 38.56 15.47
C LYS A 17 19.86 38.34 16.42
N VAL A 18 20.09 38.62 17.70
CA VAL A 18 19.01 38.77 18.69
C VAL A 18 18.90 40.27 18.98
N GLU A 19 17.74 40.86 18.70
CA GLU A 19 17.41 42.22 19.12
C GLU A 19 16.49 42.18 20.33
N LEU A 20 16.85 42.89 21.39
CA LEU A 20 15.98 43.12 22.54
C LEU A 20 15.56 44.59 22.52
N ARG A 21 14.28 44.86 22.71
CA ARG A 21 13.68 46.19 22.76
C ARG A 21 12.96 46.39 24.09
N ASP A 22 13.07 47.60 24.61
CA ASP A 22 12.43 48.04 25.85
C ASP A 22 12.75 47.13 27.04
N VAL A 23 14.05 47.00 27.33
CA VAL A 23 14.58 46.21 28.44
C VAL A 23 14.57 47.02 29.74
N GLN A 24 13.89 46.50 30.76
CA GLN A 24 13.88 47.02 32.12
C GLN A 24 14.61 46.05 33.05
N LEU A 25 15.47 46.59 33.91
CA LEU A 25 16.30 45.84 34.86
C LEU A 25 16.10 46.42 36.26
N GLU A 26 15.65 45.59 37.19
CA GLU A 26 15.45 45.97 38.59
C GLU A 26 16.26 45.05 39.52
N PRO A 27 17.06 45.59 40.45
CA PRO A 27 17.79 44.76 41.40
C PRO A 27 16.82 44.11 42.39
N VAL A 28 16.96 42.81 42.61
CA VAL A 28 16.19 42.07 43.62
C VAL A 28 16.93 42.19 44.95
N THR A 29 16.38 42.93 45.91
CA THR A 29 17.00 43.17 47.22
C THR A 29 16.59 42.09 48.23
N GLY A 30 17.57 41.46 48.89
CA GLY A 30 17.33 40.53 50.01
C GLY A 30 18.16 39.24 50.08
N GLY A 31 19.15 39.01 49.19
CA GLY A 31 19.98 37.79 49.19
C GLY A 31 21.49 38.03 49.10
N SER A 32 22.31 36.99 49.34
CA SER A 32 23.79 37.04 49.28
C SER A 32 24.37 36.94 47.86
N THR A 33 23.52 36.82 46.84
CA THR A 33 23.88 36.70 45.41
C THR A 33 23.23 37.82 44.61
N VAL A 34 23.93 38.32 43.58
CA VAL A 34 23.41 39.38 42.70
C VAL A 34 22.30 38.82 41.80
N ALA A 35 21.06 39.26 42.02
CA ALA A 35 19.88 38.85 41.27
C ALA A 35 19.10 40.07 40.75
N TRP A 36 18.69 40.02 39.48
CA TRP A 36 18.08 41.12 38.74
C TRP A 36 16.76 40.62 38.14
N SER A 37 15.67 41.33 38.37
CA SER A 37 14.44 41.16 37.61
C SER A 37 14.62 41.81 36.24
N VAL A 38 14.30 41.07 35.18
CA VAL A 38 14.45 41.51 33.79
C VAL A 38 13.09 41.42 33.11
N ALA A 39 12.63 42.53 32.56
CA ALA A 39 11.48 42.58 31.67
C ALA A 39 11.92 43.10 30.30
N VAL A 40 11.56 42.40 29.24
CA VAL A 40 11.84 42.75 27.85
C VAL A 40 10.50 42.80 27.14
N ALA A 41 10.10 43.97 26.64
CA ALA A 41 8.81 44.08 25.97
C ALA A 41 8.79 43.27 24.66
N ASN A 42 9.87 43.33 23.88
CA ASN A 42 9.99 42.58 22.63
C ASN A 42 11.43 42.08 22.42
N ALA A 43 11.56 40.82 22.06
CA ALA A 43 12.79 40.19 21.64
C ALA A 43 12.58 39.53 20.28
N SER A 44 13.38 39.89 19.28
CA SER A 44 13.32 39.26 17.95
C SER A 44 14.62 38.53 17.66
N TYR A 45 14.48 37.30 17.16
CA TYR A 45 15.59 36.54 16.59
C TYR A 45 15.48 36.58 15.06
N CYS A 46 16.55 37.07 14.42
CA CYS A 46 16.65 37.13 12.96
C CYS A 46 17.88 36.34 12.51
N ASP A 47 17.66 35.40 11.58
CA ASP A 47 18.73 34.86 10.76
C ASP A 47 18.89 35.75 9.52
N THR A 48 20.04 36.40 9.36
CA THR A 48 20.28 37.34 8.25
C THR A 48 20.22 36.68 6.86
N GLN A 49 20.25 35.34 6.77
CA GLN A 49 20.06 34.63 5.50
C GLN A 49 18.61 34.24 5.21
N ARG A 50 17.69 34.43 6.16
CA ARG A 50 16.23 34.21 5.99
C ARG A 50 15.43 35.35 6.62
N PRO A 51 15.53 36.59 6.08
CA PRO A 51 14.97 37.78 6.70
C PRO A 51 13.44 37.77 6.87
N GLY A 52 12.70 36.92 6.14
CA GLY A 52 11.25 36.74 6.29
C GLY A 52 10.82 35.85 7.47
N GLN A 53 11.75 35.22 8.20
CA GLN A 53 11.46 34.27 9.29
C GLN A 53 11.92 34.79 10.66
N ALA A 54 11.71 36.08 10.94
CA ALA A 54 11.98 36.63 12.26
C ALA A 54 11.05 35.97 13.31
N MET A 55 11.62 35.41 14.37
CA MET A 55 10.86 34.84 15.47
C MET A 55 10.75 35.87 16.59
N GLU A 56 9.54 36.31 16.89
CA GLU A 56 9.28 37.31 17.93
C GLU A 56 8.82 36.66 19.24
N LEU A 57 9.48 37.07 20.32
CA LEU A 57 9.14 36.82 21.72
C LEU A 57 8.65 38.15 22.29
N ALA A 58 7.40 38.21 22.73
CA ALA A 58 6.80 39.39 23.33
C ALA A 58 6.61 39.21 24.84
N ASP A 59 6.55 40.31 25.58
CA ASP A 59 6.26 40.36 27.01
C ASP A 59 7.14 39.42 27.86
N ALA A 60 8.42 39.28 27.50
CA ALA A 60 9.33 38.37 28.19
C ALA A 60 9.71 38.93 29.56
N ARG A 61 9.46 38.16 30.62
CA ARG A 61 9.83 38.48 32.01
C ARG A 61 10.63 37.34 32.60
N GLY A 62 11.55 37.62 33.50
CA GLY A 62 12.28 36.59 34.25
C GLY A 62 13.25 37.18 35.26
N VAL A 63 13.78 36.35 36.14
CA VAL A 63 14.77 36.74 37.15
C VAL A 63 16.12 36.15 36.76
N VAL A 64 17.10 37.02 36.51
CA VAL A 64 18.47 36.62 36.21
C VAL A 64 19.30 36.66 37.49
N THR A 65 19.87 35.53 37.87
CA THR A 65 20.83 35.42 38.97
C THR A 65 22.21 35.13 38.40
N LEU A 66 23.19 35.96 38.79
CA LEU A 66 24.59 35.81 38.38
C LEU A 66 25.39 35.21 39.55
N SER A 67 26.05 34.09 39.29
CA SER A 67 26.95 33.42 40.24
C SER A 67 28.31 33.19 39.58
N SER A 68 29.35 32.92 40.37
CA SER A 68 30.72 32.73 39.85
C SER A 68 30.78 31.55 38.87
N GLY A 69 30.73 31.85 37.57
CA GLY A 69 30.81 30.87 36.48
C GLY A 69 29.47 30.34 35.95
N ALA A 70 28.33 30.87 36.41
CA ALA A 70 27.01 30.49 35.89
C ALA A 70 25.99 31.64 35.91
N VAL A 71 25.16 31.67 34.85
CA VAL A 71 23.99 32.54 34.70
C VAL A 71 22.76 31.67 34.83
N THR A 72 21.92 31.96 35.81
CA THR A 72 20.62 31.31 35.99
C THR A 72 19.53 32.30 35.64
N VAL A 73 18.55 31.87 34.85
CA VAL A 73 17.34 32.62 34.54
C VAL A 73 16.15 31.81 35.04
N ASP A 74 15.46 32.34 36.04
CA ASP A 74 14.31 31.74 36.68
C ASP A 74 13.02 32.47 36.30
N ASP A 75 11.89 31.76 36.39
CA ASP A 75 10.55 32.31 36.16
C ASP A 75 10.41 33.07 34.84
N VAL A 76 11.07 32.55 33.79
CA VAL A 76 10.92 33.10 32.44
C VAL A 76 9.47 32.91 32.03
N SER A 77 8.79 33.96 31.62
CA SER A 77 7.47 33.93 31.01
C SER A 77 7.47 34.85 29.81
N ALA A 78 7.18 34.31 28.62
CA ALA A 78 7.12 35.08 27.38
C ALA A 78 5.96 34.62 26.51
N ARG A 79 5.47 35.50 25.65
CA ARG A 79 4.57 35.15 24.55
C ARG A 79 5.38 34.82 23.30
N LEU A 80 5.11 33.67 22.70
CA LEU A 80 5.78 33.20 21.48
C LEU A 80 4.72 32.62 20.55
N LEU A 81 4.61 33.15 19.34
CA LEU A 81 3.76 32.63 18.26
C LEU A 81 2.31 32.36 18.74
N GLY A 82 1.71 33.37 19.39
CA GLY A 82 0.34 33.30 19.93
C GLY A 82 0.16 32.48 21.22
N GLY A 83 1.19 31.76 21.67
CA GLY A 83 1.18 30.95 22.90
C GLY A 83 2.03 31.55 24.02
N MET A 84 2.10 30.82 25.14
CA MET A 84 2.92 31.16 26.30
C MET A 84 4.05 30.15 26.48
N VAL A 85 5.25 30.65 26.75
CA VAL A 85 6.43 29.88 27.13
C VAL A 85 6.80 30.26 28.55
N ARG A 86 6.83 29.28 29.45
CA ARG A 86 7.36 29.45 30.80
C ARG A 86 8.58 28.59 31.02
N GLY A 87 9.62 29.08 31.67
CA GLY A 87 10.81 28.26 31.83
C GLY A 87 11.81 28.75 32.85
N ARG A 88 12.83 27.92 33.02
CA ARG A 88 14.00 28.16 33.87
C ARG A 88 15.20 27.59 33.16
N PHE A 89 16.29 28.34 33.08
CA PHE A 89 17.52 27.92 32.42
C PHE A 89 18.74 28.29 33.25
N THR A 90 19.80 27.51 33.14
CA THR A 90 21.09 27.78 33.74
C THR A 90 22.15 27.50 32.70
N ALA A 91 22.94 28.51 32.38
CA ALA A 91 24.11 28.42 31.51
C ALA A 91 25.36 28.54 32.38
N GLY A 92 26.20 27.51 32.40
CA GLY A 92 27.42 27.51 33.22
C GLY A 92 28.59 26.85 32.51
N SER A 93 29.81 27.28 32.85
CA SER A 93 31.02 26.61 32.37
C SER A 93 31.32 25.37 33.22
N SER A 94 31.46 24.19 32.61
CA SER A 94 31.97 23.02 33.35
C SER A 94 33.50 23.09 33.39
N ALA A 95 34.07 23.38 34.56
CA ALA A 95 35.51 23.32 34.76
C ALA A 95 35.99 21.86 34.64
N GLY A 96 36.72 21.57 33.57
CA GLY A 96 37.37 20.29 33.30
C GLY A 96 38.26 20.45 32.08
N THR A 97 39.52 20.06 32.19
CA THR A 97 40.61 20.31 31.22
C THR A 97 40.27 19.83 29.80
N GLY A 98 39.97 20.77 28.91
CA GLY A 98 39.69 20.56 27.48
C GLY A 98 38.46 21.37 27.04
N SER A 99 38.69 22.51 26.37
CA SER A 99 37.70 23.46 25.83
C SER A 99 36.39 23.60 26.63
N ALA A 100 36.32 24.61 27.51
CA ALA A 100 35.17 24.92 28.35
C ALA A 100 33.89 25.16 27.52
N ALA A 101 33.15 24.09 27.20
CA ALA A 101 31.84 24.20 26.58
C ALA A 101 30.85 24.71 27.62
N VAL A 102 30.22 25.85 27.35
CA VAL A 102 29.08 26.35 28.13
C VAL A 102 27.98 25.30 28.06
N ARG A 103 27.55 24.76 29.20
CA ARG A 103 26.41 23.85 29.28
C ARG A 103 25.17 24.63 29.64
N VAL A 104 24.15 24.52 28.79
CA VAL A 104 22.81 25.02 29.07
C VAL A 104 21.99 23.86 29.63
N ARG A 105 21.39 24.05 30.80
CA ARG A 105 20.36 23.17 31.37
C ARG A 105 19.11 23.98 31.59
N GLY A 106 17.95 23.44 31.28
CA GLY A 106 16.72 24.13 31.60
C GLY A 106 15.48 23.28 31.45
N GLN A 107 14.36 23.85 31.89
CA GLN A 107 13.03 23.32 31.70
C GLN A 107 12.16 24.43 31.10
N ALA A 108 11.34 24.09 30.12
CA ALA A 108 10.34 24.96 29.56
C ALA A 108 8.99 24.26 29.47
N VAL A 109 7.91 25.00 29.64
CA VAL A 109 6.53 24.59 29.43
C VAL A 109 5.97 25.49 28.33
N LEU A 110 5.51 24.87 27.26
CA LEU A 110 4.84 25.50 26.13
C LEU A 110 3.34 25.32 26.31
N THR A 111 2.57 26.38 26.14
CA THR A 111 1.09 26.33 26.18
C THR A 111 0.52 27.10 25.00
N GLY A 112 -0.13 26.37 24.09
CA GLY A 112 -0.82 26.95 22.94
C GLY A 112 0.08 27.68 21.94
N VAL A 113 1.36 27.29 21.82
CA VAL A 113 2.29 27.88 20.84
C VAL A 113 1.85 27.41 19.45
N SER A 114 1.54 28.34 18.54
CA SER A 114 1.01 28.01 17.23
C SER A 114 1.94 28.47 16.12
N TYR A 115 2.48 27.55 15.34
CA TYR A 115 3.35 27.84 14.21
C TYR A 115 2.84 27.16 12.96
N ASP A 116 2.66 27.91 11.86
CA ASP A 116 2.27 27.36 10.55
C ASP A 116 1.03 26.44 10.58
N GLY A 117 0.03 26.77 11.41
CA GLY A 117 -1.20 26.00 11.59
C GLY A 117 -1.10 24.79 12.53
N TRP A 118 0.08 24.55 13.13
CA TRP A 118 0.33 23.53 14.14
C TRP A 118 0.34 24.15 15.53
N ALA A 119 -0.40 23.56 16.47
CA ALA A 119 -0.38 23.96 17.87
C ALA A 119 0.43 22.96 18.70
N PHE A 120 1.28 23.48 19.57
CA PHE A 120 2.20 22.74 20.42
C PHE A 120 1.95 23.10 21.89
N THR A 121 1.80 22.09 22.74
CA THR A 121 1.71 22.24 24.20
C THR A 121 2.51 21.13 24.85
N GLY A 122 3.34 21.42 25.84
CA GLY A 122 4.16 20.37 26.45
C GLY A 122 5.31 20.89 27.27
N GLN A 123 6.13 19.95 27.76
CA GLN A 123 7.30 20.22 28.56
C GLN A 123 8.57 19.83 27.80
N LEU A 124 9.57 20.69 27.90
CA LEU A 124 10.92 20.48 27.41
C LEU A 124 11.86 20.50 28.62
N ALA A 125 12.79 19.57 28.71
CA ALA A 125 13.78 19.58 29.81
C ALA A 125 15.14 19.06 29.33
N THR A 126 16.22 19.70 29.74
CA THR A 126 17.57 19.21 29.47
C THR A 126 17.97 18.12 30.46
N ASP A 127 18.50 17.00 29.97
CA ASP A 127 19.03 15.93 30.81
C ASP A 127 20.51 16.15 31.23
N ALA A 128 21.06 15.21 32.01
CA ALA A 128 22.43 15.29 32.51
C ALA A 128 23.50 15.34 31.40
N ASN A 129 23.17 14.82 30.20
CA ASN A 129 24.03 14.72 29.03
C ASN A 129 23.82 15.89 28.04
N GLY A 130 22.96 16.85 28.36
CA GLY A 130 22.66 17.99 27.48
C GLY A 130 21.66 17.65 26.37
N ARG A 131 20.94 16.53 26.45
CA ARG A 131 19.86 16.18 25.50
C ARG A 131 18.55 16.82 25.96
N ILE A 132 17.66 17.12 25.02
CA ILE A 132 16.36 17.72 25.31
C ILE A 132 15.31 16.61 25.34
N ARG A 133 14.68 16.41 26.50
CA ARG A 133 13.48 15.58 26.65
C ARG A 133 12.27 16.41 26.29
N VAL A 134 11.33 15.79 25.58
CA VAL A 134 10.10 16.38 25.09
C VAL A 134 8.94 15.49 25.54
N ASP A 135 7.99 16.03 26.28
CA ASP A 135 6.68 15.41 26.52
C ASP A 135 5.60 16.44 26.19
N GLY A 136 4.89 16.25 25.09
CA GLY A 136 3.94 17.25 24.62
C GLY A 136 2.90 16.72 23.67
N GLU A 137 1.88 17.52 23.45
CA GLU A 137 0.80 17.31 22.50
C GLU A 137 1.00 18.26 21.31
N VAL A 138 0.84 17.68 20.13
CA VAL A 138 0.88 18.37 18.84
C VAL A 138 -0.48 18.19 18.20
N SER A 139 -1.11 19.30 17.85
CA SER A 139 -2.40 19.29 17.19
C SER A 139 -2.39 20.13 15.92
N PHE A 140 -3.13 19.68 14.93
CA PHE A 140 -3.35 20.38 13.67
C PHE A 140 -4.85 20.38 13.37
N SER A 141 -5.37 21.49 12.85
CA SER A 141 -6.72 21.57 12.29
C SER A 141 -6.76 22.50 11.08
N GLY A 142 -6.87 21.92 9.89
CA GLY A 142 -7.09 22.67 8.65
C GLY A 142 -8.58 22.81 8.35
N SER A 143 -9.11 24.04 8.30
CA SER A 143 -10.48 24.29 7.83
C SER A 143 -10.54 24.25 6.31
N GLY A 144 -11.31 23.32 5.74
CA GLY A 144 -11.46 23.15 4.29
C GLY A 144 -12.30 24.23 3.59
N ASN A 145 -12.05 25.52 3.81
CA ASN A 145 -12.73 26.60 3.09
C ASN A 145 -11.74 27.26 2.12
N ALA A 146 -11.77 26.83 0.86
CA ALA A 146 -10.97 27.41 -0.22
C ALA A 146 -11.52 28.76 -0.75
N ASP A 147 -12.57 29.31 -0.13
CA ASP A 147 -13.26 30.52 -0.60
C ASP A 147 -12.99 31.78 0.26
N ALA A 148 -12.03 31.75 1.18
CA ALA A 148 -11.56 32.98 1.82
C ALA A 148 -10.47 33.61 0.96
N GLY A 149 -10.82 34.59 0.14
CA GLY A 149 -9.90 35.40 -0.68
C GLY A 149 -8.97 36.30 0.15
N GLY A 150 -8.14 35.70 1.00
CA GLY A 150 -7.03 36.35 1.67
C GLY A 150 -5.71 35.71 1.22
N ASP A 151 -4.73 36.55 0.87
CA ASP A 151 -3.41 36.17 0.33
C ASP A 151 -2.54 35.32 1.27
N ASP A 152 -2.99 35.01 2.48
CA ASP A 152 -2.23 34.20 3.45
C ASP A 152 -2.56 32.72 3.33
N SER A 153 -2.00 32.08 2.30
CA SER A 153 -2.05 30.64 2.13
C SER A 153 -1.18 29.93 3.18
N ALA A 154 -1.76 29.55 4.32
CA ALA A 154 -1.09 28.72 5.32
C ALA A 154 -0.74 27.32 4.75
N PRO A 155 0.40 26.71 5.13
CA PRO A 155 0.80 25.37 4.71
C PRO A 155 -0.14 24.26 5.19
N ALA A 156 -1.11 24.58 6.06
CA ALA A 156 -2.28 23.76 6.35
C ALA A 156 -3.07 23.32 5.09
N SER A 157 -2.91 24.04 3.97
CA SER A 157 -3.50 23.67 2.68
C SER A 157 -2.82 22.47 1.99
N ALA A 158 -1.60 22.07 2.38
CA ALA A 158 -0.87 20.97 1.73
C ALA A 158 -1.34 19.56 2.16
N ILE A 159 -1.99 19.44 3.32
CA ILE A 159 -2.53 18.16 3.84
C ILE A 159 -4.02 18.00 3.44
N GLY A 160 -4.62 19.04 2.86
CA GLY A 160 -6.07 19.12 2.65
C GLY A 160 -6.82 19.32 3.99
N PRO A 161 -8.17 19.33 3.97
CA PRO A 161 -8.95 19.37 5.20
C PRO A 161 -8.61 18.16 6.07
N GLY A 162 -8.14 18.43 7.30
CA GLY A 162 -7.67 17.39 8.19
C GLY A 162 -7.46 17.85 9.61
N ARG A 163 -7.41 16.88 10.52
CA ARG A 163 -7.15 17.08 11.95
C ARG A 163 -6.09 16.09 12.40
N LEU A 164 -5.16 16.51 13.24
CA LEU A 164 -4.24 15.61 13.92
C LEU A 164 -4.23 15.97 15.40
N ASN A 165 -4.17 14.96 16.24
CA ASN A 165 -3.78 15.08 17.62
C ASN A 165 -2.83 13.92 17.96
N ALA A 166 -1.59 14.26 18.34
CA ALA A 166 -0.57 13.30 18.72
C ALA A 166 0.15 13.74 20.00
N ARG A 167 0.48 12.78 20.87
CA ARG A 167 1.42 12.97 21.96
C ARG A 167 2.82 12.53 21.54
N LEU A 168 3.82 13.31 21.87
CA LEU A 168 5.23 13.06 21.63
C LEU A 168 5.93 12.87 22.98
N ASP A 169 6.60 11.74 23.14
CA ASP A 169 7.54 11.48 24.25
C ASP A 169 8.90 11.13 23.63
N ALA A 170 9.85 12.07 23.65
CA ALA A 170 11.08 11.94 22.89
C ALA A 170 12.30 12.54 23.60
N THR A 171 13.48 12.08 23.17
CA THR A 171 14.76 12.71 23.49
C THR A 171 15.44 13.17 22.20
N ALA A 172 15.78 14.46 22.14
CA ALA A 172 16.43 15.11 21.02
C ALA A 172 17.86 15.54 21.35
N VAL A 173 18.73 15.40 20.36
CA VAL A 173 20.10 15.92 20.31
C VAL A 173 20.09 17.08 19.33
N ILE A 174 20.43 18.27 19.84
CA ILE A 174 20.39 19.51 19.05
C ILE A 174 21.80 20.12 19.03
N PRO A 175 22.40 20.36 17.85
CA PRO A 175 23.67 21.05 17.74
C PRO A 175 23.66 22.41 18.46
N GLY A 176 24.71 22.69 19.23
CA GLY A 176 24.82 23.90 20.06
C GLY A 176 24.21 23.80 21.46
N PHE A 177 23.25 22.88 21.69
CA PHE A 177 22.70 22.60 23.02
C PHE A 177 23.28 21.32 23.62
N THR A 178 23.45 20.28 22.80
CA THR A 178 24.05 19.01 23.22
C THR A 178 25.56 19.02 22.92
N PRO A 179 26.43 18.74 23.91
CA PRO A 179 27.88 18.71 23.70
C PRO A 179 28.28 17.76 22.57
N ASN A 180 29.21 18.20 21.71
CA ASN A 180 29.77 17.46 20.58
C ASN A 180 28.76 17.03 19.49
N ALA A 181 27.49 17.47 19.57
CA ALA A 181 26.49 17.14 18.57
C ALA A 181 26.71 17.96 17.29
N THR A 182 26.90 17.27 16.16
CA THR A 182 27.05 17.91 14.84
C THR A 182 25.79 17.86 13.98
N THR A 183 24.83 16.99 14.32
CA THR A 183 23.58 16.78 13.58
C THR A 183 22.39 16.79 14.53
N LEU A 184 21.23 17.19 14.00
CA LEU A 184 19.95 17.09 14.72
C LEU A 184 19.47 15.64 14.65
N SER A 185 19.19 15.04 15.81
CA SER A 185 18.54 13.73 15.87
C SER A 185 17.54 13.67 17.02
N ALA A 186 16.51 12.86 16.89
CA ALA A 186 15.51 12.63 17.92
C ALA A 186 15.11 11.15 17.92
N LYS A 187 14.87 10.61 19.11
CA LYS A 187 14.31 9.26 19.28
C LYS A 187 13.21 9.32 20.33
N GLY A 188 12.08 8.71 20.04
CA GLY A 188 10.95 8.74 20.95
C GLY A 188 9.77 7.92 20.48
N ILE A 189 8.64 8.17 21.12
CA ILE A 189 7.35 7.59 20.84
C ILE A 189 6.44 8.70 20.33
N VAL A 190 5.77 8.44 19.21
CA VAL A 190 4.67 9.25 18.70
C VAL A 190 3.39 8.45 18.91
N ASP A 191 2.49 8.97 19.75
CA ASP A 191 1.18 8.39 20.02
C ASP A 191 0.10 9.23 19.34
N ILE A 192 -0.35 8.78 18.17
CA ILE A 192 -1.41 9.42 17.39
C ILE A 192 -2.75 9.04 18.03
N LYS A 193 -3.33 10.00 18.75
CA LYS A 193 -4.65 9.84 19.38
C LYS A 193 -5.75 9.81 18.31
N ALA A 194 -5.71 10.79 17.41
CA ALA A 194 -6.66 10.91 16.31
C ALA A 194 -6.01 11.63 15.12
N MET A 195 -6.28 11.15 13.91
CA MET A 195 -5.88 11.79 12.66
C MET A 195 -7.00 11.63 11.64
N GLU A 196 -7.33 12.70 10.92
CA GLU A 196 -8.30 12.73 9.83
C GLU A 196 -7.64 13.37 8.61
N ILE A 197 -7.64 12.66 7.48
CA ILE A 197 -7.15 13.18 6.20
C ILE A 197 -8.16 12.78 5.13
N GLY A 198 -8.90 13.77 4.60
CA GLY A 198 -9.99 13.52 3.67
C GLY A 198 -11.07 12.59 4.27
N LYS A 199 -11.30 11.43 3.63
CA LYS A 199 -12.22 10.39 4.13
C LYS A 199 -11.56 9.37 5.06
N SER A 200 -10.25 9.44 5.24
CA SER A 200 -9.50 8.46 6.04
C SER A 200 -9.36 8.95 7.47
N ARG A 201 -9.51 8.03 8.42
CA ARG A 201 -9.33 8.28 9.85
C ARG A 201 -8.30 7.31 10.41
N VAL A 202 -7.44 7.77 11.32
CA VAL A 202 -6.50 6.94 12.09
C VAL A 202 -6.67 7.26 13.56
N ASN A 203 -6.96 6.25 14.39
CA ASN A 203 -7.12 6.42 15.83
C ASN A 203 -6.24 5.44 16.61
N GLY A 204 -5.57 5.95 17.67
CA GLY A 204 -4.82 5.14 18.63
C GLY A 204 -3.64 4.37 18.02
N LEU A 205 -2.76 5.07 17.30
CA LEU A 205 -1.56 4.48 16.70
C LEU A 205 -0.30 4.95 17.41
N LYS A 206 0.45 4.02 18.01
CA LYS A 206 1.68 4.29 18.76
C LYS A 206 2.92 3.79 18.02
N LEU A 207 3.83 4.68 17.69
CA LEU A 207 5.04 4.41 16.91
C LEU A 207 6.29 4.76 17.69
N GLU A 208 7.27 3.86 17.72
CA GLU A 208 8.63 4.22 18.14
C GLU A 208 9.37 4.74 16.91
N VAL A 209 9.83 5.99 16.98
CA VAL A 209 10.35 6.76 15.86
C VAL A 209 11.76 7.26 16.18
N SER A 210 12.65 7.18 15.20
CA SER A 210 13.89 7.95 15.15
C SER A 210 13.83 8.92 13.98
N ALA A 211 14.22 10.16 14.21
CA ALA A 211 14.35 11.18 13.18
C ALA A 211 15.78 11.75 13.19
N GLU A 212 16.39 11.91 12.03
CA GLU A 212 17.72 12.50 11.89
C GLU A 212 17.75 13.44 10.69
N ARG A 213 18.46 14.56 10.83
CA ARG A 213 18.81 15.41 9.69
C ARG A 213 20.18 15.02 9.17
N THR A 214 20.20 14.51 7.94
CA THR A 214 21.43 14.14 7.24
C THR A 214 22.29 15.37 6.96
N ARG A 215 23.59 15.16 6.71
CA ARG A 215 24.48 16.24 6.26
C ARG A 215 24.23 16.50 4.77
N GLY A 216 23.94 17.75 4.42
CA GLY A 216 23.84 18.17 3.03
C GLY A 216 25.21 18.39 2.39
N ALA A 217 25.24 18.54 1.07
CA ALA A 217 26.45 18.95 0.35
C ALA A 217 26.67 20.47 0.49
N GLY A 218 27.86 20.88 0.93
CA GLY A 218 28.17 22.28 1.23
C GLY A 218 27.32 22.84 2.37
N ASP A 219 26.89 24.10 2.26
CA ASP A 219 26.04 24.80 3.26
C ASP A 219 24.54 24.48 3.15
N ARG A 220 24.15 23.51 2.31
CA ARG A 220 22.73 23.19 2.11
C ARG A 220 22.19 22.29 3.24
N PRO A 221 20.93 22.51 3.65
CA PRO A 221 20.13 21.52 4.37
C PRO A 221 20.29 20.11 3.81
N GLY A 222 20.62 19.12 4.64
CA GLY A 222 20.38 17.72 4.29
C GLY A 222 18.94 17.31 4.56
N ASP A 223 18.59 16.12 4.07
CA ASP A 223 17.25 15.51 4.20
C ASP A 223 16.94 15.16 5.65
N ILE A 224 15.66 15.21 5.99
CA ILE A 224 15.14 14.64 7.24
C ILE A 224 14.73 13.21 6.96
N VAL A 225 15.37 12.26 7.64
CA VAL A 225 15.04 10.83 7.58
C VAL A 225 14.34 10.45 8.87
N ILE A 226 13.19 9.81 8.75
CA ILE A 226 12.37 9.32 9.85
C ILE A 226 12.23 7.82 9.67
N SER A 227 12.48 7.04 10.71
CA SER A 227 12.36 5.58 10.68
C SER A 227 11.55 5.12 11.87
N THR A 228 10.64 4.17 11.64
CA THR A 228 9.98 3.44 12.72
C THR A 228 10.70 2.12 12.98
N ARG A 229 10.61 1.62 14.21
CA ARG A 229 10.95 0.21 14.44
C ARG A 229 9.98 -0.72 13.71
N ALA A 230 10.43 -1.94 13.45
CA ALA A 230 9.55 -3.00 12.99
C ALA A 230 8.50 -3.29 14.06
N GLN A 231 7.25 -3.45 13.63
CA GLN A 231 6.11 -3.72 14.49
C GLN A 231 5.27 -4.83 13.89
N LYS A 232 4.89 -5.78 14.74
CA LYS A 232 3.89 -6.79 14.40
C LYS A 232 2.50 -6.25 14.73
N THR A 233 1.61 -6.25 13.76
CA THR A 233 0.24 -5.70 13.91
C THR A 233 -0.76 -6.64 13.28
N THR A 234 -1.89 -6.84 13.96
CA THR A 234 -3.00 -7.66 13.43
C THR A 234 -3.85 -6.86 12.46
N LEU A 235 -4.48 -7.52 11.49
CA LEU A 235 -5.41 -6.84 10.57
C LEU A 235 -6.60 -6.20 11.28
N ALA A 236 -7.02 -6.76 12.42
CA ALA A 236 -8.04 -6.14 13.29
C ALA A 236 -7.56 -4.82 13.93
N GLN A 237 -6.29 -4.75 14.35
CA GLN A 237 -5.70 -3.50 14.82
C GLN A 237 -5.60 -2.47 13.71
N ILE A 238 -5.20 -2.87 12.50
CA ILE A 238 -5.15 -1.97 11.33
C ILE A 238 -6.57 -1.48 10.97
N ALA A 239 -7.56 -2.38 10.94
CA ALA A 239 -8.96 -2.02 10.67
C ALA A 239 -9.51 -1.03 11.71
N ARG A 240 -9.23 -1.27 13.00
CA ARG A 240 -9.60 -0.36 14.09
C ARG A 240 -8.92 1.00 13.93
N ALA A 241 -7.63 1.01 13.62
CA ALA A 241 -6.90 2.24 13.39
C ALA A 241 -7.52 3.01 12.23
N LEU A 242 -7.74 2.37 11.07
CA LEU A 242 -8.31 2.98 9.87
C LEU A 242 -9.80 3.37 9.97
N GLY A 243 -10.50 2.93 11.02
CA GLY A 243 -11.93 3.14 11.20
C GLY A 243 -12.80 2.45 10.14
N ARG A 244 -12.27 1.45 9.42
CA ARG A 244 -12.98 0.71 8.37
C ARG A 244 -12.65 -0.78 8.45
N PRO A 245 -13.62 -1.67 8.20
CA PRO A 245 -13.37 -3.10 8.19
C PRO A 245 -12.40 -3.45 7.05
N ILE A 246 -11.49 -4.38 7.34
CA ILE A 246 -10.66 -5.04 6.33
C ILE A 246 -11.21 -6.46 6.22
N PRO A 247 -11.63 -6.93 5.03
CA PRO A 247 -12.21 -8.27 4.85
C PRO A 247 -11.11 -9.34 4.84
N ALA A 248 -10.27 -9.34 5.87
CA ALA A 248 -9.18 -10.26 6.07
C ALA A 248 -8.76 -10.30 7.55
N GLN A 249 -8.24 -11.46 7.95
CA GLN A 249 -7.75 -11.75 9.29
C GLN A 249 -6.26 -12.11 9.24
N GLY A 250 -5.59 -11.99 10.39
CA GLY A 250 -4.18 -12.34 10.53
C GLY A 250 -3.31 -11.17 10.99
N TRP A 251 -2.03 -11.18 10.59
CA TRP A 251 -1.03 -10.24 11.05
C TRP A 251 0.05 -9.98 10.00
N VAL A 252 0.69 -8.83 10.11
CA VAL A 252 1.87 -8.44 9.31
C VAL A 252 2.92 -7.80 10.21
N GLU A 253 4.19 -8.07 9.93
CA GLU A 253 5.33 -7.34 10.47
C GLU A 253 5.77 -6.27 9.47
N TRP A 254 5.75 -5.01 9.91
CA TRP A 254 5.98 -3.87 9.04
C TRP A 254 6.87 -2.81 9.70
N ARG A 255 7.51 -1.99 8.87
CA ARG A 255 8.20 -0.75 9.28
C ARG A 255 7.91 0.35 8.26
N ALA A 256 7.97 1.61 8.71
CA ALA A 256 7.85 2.76 7.82
C ALA A 256 9.09 3.65 7.94
N ASP A 257 9.66 3.98 6.79
CA ASP A 257 10.74 4.94 6.64
C ASP A 257 10.22 6.11 5.82
N ALA A 258 10.38 7.33 6.32
CA ALA A 258 10.03 8.55 5.60
C ALA A 258 11.27 9.42 5.36
N ARG A 259 11.29 10.10 4.22
CA ARG A 259 12.34 11.05 3.85
C ARG A 259 11.69 12.34 3.37
N ILE A 260 12.07 13.45 3.99
CA ILE A 260 11.65 14.80 3.61
C ILE A 260 12.88 15.52 3.07
N VAL A 261 12.85 15.83 1.79
CA VAL A 261 13.89 16.56 1.07
C VAL A 261 13.72 18.06 1.34
N PRO A 262 14.79 18.88 1.35
CA PRO A 262 14.69 20.32 1.63
C PRO A 262 13.74 21.12 0.73
N ASP A 263 13.39 20.58 -0.43
CA ASP A 263 12.44 21.17 -1.38
C ASP A 263 10.96 20.87 -1.02
N GLY A 264 10.71 20.24 0.13
CA GLY A 264 9.38 19.90 0.61
C GLY A 264 8.86 18.56 0.10
N ARG A 265 9.58 17.83 -0.77
CA ARG A 265 9.13 16.50 -1.19
C ARG A 265 9.27 15.48 -0.06
N ALA A 266 8.16 14.83 0.27
CA ALA A 266 8.11 13.75 1.23
C ALA A 266 7.88 12.42 0.52
N SER A 267 8.68 11.42 0.88
CA SER A 267 8.50 10.04 0.46
C SER A 267 8.39 9.15 1.69
N VAL A 268 7.50 8.17 1.64
CA VAL A 268 7.28 7.17 2.68
C VAL A 268 7.42 5.80 2.04
N ARG A 269 8.20 4.94 2.67
CA ARG A 269 8.41 3.55 2.28
C ARG A 269 7.97 2.66 3.43
N ILE A 270 6.95 1.85 3.19
CA ILE A 270 6.47 0.84 4.13
C ILE A 270 7.06 -0.50 3.69
N GLY A 271 7.92 -1.09 4.52
CA GLY A 271 8.46 -2.43 4.32
C GLY A 271 7.63 -3.46 5.08
N LEU A 272 7.30 -4.57 4.43
CA LEU A 272 6.71 -5.76 5.02
C LEU A 272 7.81 -6.82 5.12
N ALA A 273 8.03 -7.37 6.32
CA ALA A 273 9.08 -8.35 6.58
C ALA A 273 8.54 -9.78 6.63
N ASP A 274 7.35 -9.95 7.21
CA ASP A 274 6.65 -11.23 7.33
C ASP A 274 5.15 -10.99 7.55
N GLY A 275 4.34 -12.02 7.43
CA GLY A 275 2.93 -11.97 7.76
C GLY A 275 2.21 -13.26 7.43
N ALA A 276 1.06 -13.43 8.09
CA ALA A 276 0.11 -14.48 7.79
C ALA A 276 -1.28 -13.85 7.66
N VAL A 277 -1.86 -13.89 6.46
CA VAL A 277 -3.11 -13.21 6.13
C VAL A 277 -4.10 -14.20 5.50
N ARG A 278 -5.35 -14.16 5.94
CA ARG A 278 -6.46 -14.94 5.42
C ARG A 278 -7.58 -13.99 4.98
N ALA A 279 -8.04 -14.08 3.74
CA ALA A 279 -9.20 -13.29 3.29
C ALA A 279 -10.49 -13.82 3.94
N GLU A 280 -11.40 -12.91 4.31
CA GLU A 280 -12.74 -13.28 4.78
C GLU A 280 -13.65 -13.63 3.60
N GLY A 281 -14.56 -14.60 3.80
CA GLY A 281 -15.50 -15.03 2.76
C GLY A 281 -14.88 -15.90 1.66
N TRP A 282 -13.67 -16.42 1.86
CA TRP A 282 -13.08 -17.40 0.95
C TRP A 282 -13.84 -18.74 0.98
N PRO A 283 -14.20 -19.30 -0.18
CA PRO A 283 -14.82 -20.62 -0.28
C PRO A 283 -14.01 -21.70 0.43
N GLU A 284 -14.69 -22.70 0.98
CA GLU A 284 -14.05 -23.91 1.48
C GLU A 284 -13.28 -24.62 0.34
N GLY A 285 -12.08 -25.13 0.63
CA GLY A 285 -11.20 -25.82 -0.33
C GLY A 285 -10.04 -24.97 -0.89
N LEU A 286 -10.22 -23.66 -1.11
CA LEU A 286 -9.11 -22.83 -1.62
C LEU A 286 -7.99 -22.69 -0.58
N PRO A 287 -6.72 -22.48 -0.97
CA PRO A 287 -5.66 -22.21 0.00
C PRO A 287 -6.07 -21.05 0.88
N HIS A 288 -6.17 -21.25 2.19
CA HIS A 288 -6.88 -20.28 3.04
C HIS A 288 -5.98 -19.18 3.62
N GLN A 289 -4.66 -19.24 3.39
CA GLN A 289 -3.74 -18.35 4.06
C GLN A 289 -2.52 -18.03 3.20
N PHE A 290 -2.29 -16.73 3.01
CA PHE A 290 -1.03 -16.18 2.56
C PHE A 290 -0.05 -16.17 3.73
N THR A 291 1.15 -16.73 3.54
CA THR A 291 2.21 -16.76 4.57
C THR A 291 3.51 -16.15 4.03
N GLY A 292 4.43 -15.74 4.89
CA GLY A 292 5.68 -15.10 4.44
C GLY A 292 5.45 -13.77 3.71
N VAL A 293 4.39 -13.03 4.08
CA VAL A 293 4.03 -11.78 3.39
C VAL A 293 5.15 -10.76 3.55
N SER A 294 5.83 -10.43 2.45
CA SER A 294 6.99 -9.55 2.46
C SER A 294 7.02 -8.65 1.23
N GLY A 295 7.69 -7.51 1.31
CA GLY A 295 7.77 -6.58 0.18
C GLY A 295 7.77 -5.12 0.60
N VAL A 296 7.46 -4.25 -0.36
CA VAL A 296 7.58 -2.80 -0.19
C VAL A 296 6.40 -2.08 -0.81
N ILE A 297 5.93 -1.05 -0.12
CA ILE A 297 4.94 -0.08 -0.59
C ILE A 297 5.58 1.31 -0.48
N GLU A 298 5.52 2.09 -1.54
CA GLU A 298 6.09 3.43 -1.63
C GLU A 298 4.99 4.45 -1.90
N ALA A 299 4.99 5.54 -1.14
CA ALA A 299 4.12 6.69 -1.31
C ALA A 299 4.96 7.96 -1.39
N SER A 300 4.69 8.83 -2.35
CA SER A 300 5.39 10.12 -2.49
C SER A 300 4.40 11.26 -2.64
N THR A 301 4.67 12.38 -1.98
CA THR A 301 3.88 13.60 -2.09
C THR A 301 4.77 14.83 -2.00
N VAL A 302 4.27 15.96 -2.47
CA VAL A 302 4.92 17.26 -2.28
C VAL A 302 4.27 17.92 -1.07
N VAL A 303 5.04 18.11 0.01
CA VAL A 303 4.61 18.93 1.15
C VAL A 303 4.98 20.36 0.81
N ARG A 304 4.01 21.14 0.30
CA ARG A 304 4.20 22.57 0.08
C ARG A 304 4.23 23.27 1.43
N VAL A 305 5.42 23.65 1.88
CA VAL A 305 5.60 24.60 2.99
C VAL A 305 5.69 25.98 2.36
N SER A 306 4.59 26.74 2.34
CA SER A 306 4.64 28.14 1.89
C SER A 306 5.37 28.95 2.96
N SER A 307 6.48 29.59 2.58
CA SER A 307 7.15 30.57 3.43
C SER A 307 7.01 32.01 2.93
N ASP A 308 6.35 32.24 1.80
CA ASP A 308 6.12 33.59 1.24
C ASP A 308 4.79 33.66 0.48
N ALA A 309 3.87 34.51 0.94
CA ALA A 309 2.61 34.83 0.26
C ALA A 309 2.83 35.49 -1.13
N THR A 310 4.03 36.03 -1.39
CA THR A 310 4.32 36.82 -2.60
C THR A 310 4.86 36.03 -3.78
N VAL A 311 5.32 34.78 -3.60
CA VAL A 311 5.79 33.93 -4.71
C VAL A 311 4.64 33.12 -5.35
N ALA A 312 3.54 32.92 -4.61
CA ALA A 312 2.36 32.21 -5.08
C ALA A 312 1.71 32.86 -6.34
N ALA A 313 1.90 34.16 -6.56
CA ALA A 313 1.31 34.89 -7.67
C ALA A 313 2.10 34.79 -8.99
N ARG A 314 3.35 34.30 -9.00
CA ARG A 314 4.17 34.24 -10.23
C ARG A 314 4.22 32.87 -10.90
N ASP A 315 4.08 31.78 -10.15
CA ASP A 315 4.08 30.42 -10.72
C ASP A 315 2.72 29.98 -11.27
N THR A 316 1.63 30.69 -10.95
CA THR A 316 0.31 30.44 -11.54
C THR A 316 0.21 30.84 -13.01
N ALA A 317 1.20 31.54 -13.57
CA ALA A 317 1.16 32.03 -14.95
C ALA A 317 2.10 31.29 -15.94
N LEU A 318 2.88 30.29 -15.50
CA LEU A 318 3.85 29.61 -16.38
C LEU A 318 3.78 28.07 -16.40
N SER A 319 2.85 27.45 -15.68
CA SER A 319 2.62 26.00 -15.76
C SER A 319 1.50 25.65 -16.74
N ASP A 320 1.70 25.98 -18.02
CA ASP A 320 0.95 25.35 -19.10
C ASP A 320 1.47 23.91 -19.29
N GLY A 321 0.63 22.93 -18.96
CA GLY A 321 0.66 21.63 -19.61
C GLY A 321 1.54 20.52 -19.03
N ARG A 322 1.54 20.25 -17.71
CA ARG A 322 1.85 18.89 -17.18
C ARG A 322 0.98 18.51 -15.97
N SER A 323 0.08 17.56 -16.22
CA SER A 323 -0.61 16.63 -15.29
C SER A 323 -0.56 16.90 -13.77
N SER A 324 -1.72 17.27 -13.21
CA SER A 324 -2.18 16.93 -11.84
C SER A 324 -1.14 17.00 -10.70
N GLU A 325 -0.62 18.19 -10.41
CA GLU A 325 0.19 18.41 -9.20
C GLU A 325 -0.70 18.57 -7.96
N GLY A 326 -0.94 17.46 -7.26
CA GLY A 326 -1.63 17.44 -5.97
C GLY A 326 -1.98 16.05 -5.42
N GLY A 327 -1.80 14.98 -6.20
CA GLY A 327 -2.09 13.61 -5.76
C GLY A 327 -0.89 12.92 -5.09
N VAL A 328 -1.15 12.12 -4.07
CA VAL A 328 -0.16 11.18 -3.51
C VAL A 328 0.14 10.10 -4.56
N GLY A 329 1.39 10.03 -5.03
CA GLY A 329 1.85 8.96 -5.90
C GLY A 329 2.01 7.67 -5.10
N LEU A 330 1.22 6.63 -5.42
CA LEU A 330 1.35 5.29 -4.83
C LEU A 330 2.04 4.35 -5.81
N ARG A 331 3.07 3.65 -5.34
CA ARG A 331 3.77 2.59 -6.06
C ARG A 331 3.95 1.39 -5.14
N VAL A 332 3.70 0.20 -5.66
CA VAL A 332 4.01 -1.08 -5.02
C VAL A 332 4.99 -1.81 -5.91
N PRO A 333 6.32 -1.71 -5.65
CA PRO A 333 7.33 -2.40 -6.45
C PRO A 333 7.12 -3.91 -6.50
N GLY A 334 6.70 -4.51 -5.38
CA GLY A 334 6.44 -5.93 -5.25
C GLY A 334 6.10 -6.30 -3.81
N VAL A 335 5.02 -7.05 -3.62
CA VAL A 335 4.65 -7.71 -2.37
C VAL A 335 4.41 -9.18 -2.68
N ARG A 336 5.12 -10.05 -1.97
CA ARG A 336 5.18 -11.49 -2.20
C ARG A 336 4.62 -12.24 -1.01
N ALA A 337 4.04 -13.39 -1.26
CA ALA A 337 3.56 -14.31 -0.24
C ALA A 337 3.53 -15.74 -0.78
N GLN A 338 3.59 -16.73 0.12
CA GLN A 338 3.32 -18.12 -0.20
C GLN A 338 1.83 -18.43 -0.07
N LEU A 339 1.29 -19.16 -1.05
CA LEU A 339 -0.10 -19.63 -1.05
C LEU A 339 -0.17 -21.02 -1.67
N GLY A 340 -0.77 -21.99 -0.96
CA GLY A 340 -0.98 -23.34 -1.50
C GLY A 340 0.31 -24.06 -1.92
N GLY A 341 1.44 -23.78 -1.26
CA GLY A 341 2.76 -24.31 -1.61
C GLY A 341 3.47 -23.60 -2.78
N GLY A 342 2.79 -22.66 -3.44
CA GLY A 342 3.34 -21.78 -4.49
C GLY A 342 3.64 -20.37 -3.98
N GLU A 343 4.01 -19.49 -4.90
CA GLU A 343 4.32 -18.07 -4.64
C GLU A 343 3.33 -17.16 -5.39
N ILE A 344 2.93 -16.07 -4.75
CA ILE A 344 2.16 -14.98 -5.36
C ILE A 344 2.91 -13.68 -5.16
N GLU A 345 2.98 -12.87 -6.21
CA GLU A 345 3.52 -11.51 -6.17
C GLU A 345 2.52 -10.52 -6.74
N ILE A 346 2.29 -9.42 -6.03
CA ILE A 346 1.52 -8.27 -6.50
C ILE A 346 2.43 -7.05 -6.63
N SER A 347 2.29 -6.31 -7.72
CA SER A 347 2.99 -5.06 -7.96
C SER A 347 2.06 -4.08 -8.68
N GLY A 348 2.34 -2.78 -8.60
CA GLY A 348 1.50 -1.81 -9.30
C GLY A 348 1.59 -0.38 -8.82
N SER A 349 0.56 0.37 -9.18
CA SER A 349 0.32 1.77 -8.83
C SER A 349 -1.19 2.00 -8.79
N ALA A 350 -1.61 3.24 -8.50
CA ALA A 350 -3.03 3.60 -8.51
C ALA A 350 -3.77 3.29 -9.83
N GLN A 351 -3.06 3.20 -10.97
CA GLN A 351 -3.66 3.03 -12.30
C GLN A 351 -3.47 1.63 -12.90
N SER A 352 -2.51 0.85 -12.40
CA SER A 352 -2.18 -0.44 -12.99
C SER A 352 -1.64 -1.37 -11.91
N TRP A 353 -2.20 -2.57 -11.84
CA TRP A 353 -1.77 -3.65 -10.96
C TRP A 353 -1.37 -4.86 -11.79
N ARG A 354 -0.41 -5.63 -11.31
CA ARG A 354 -0.02 -6.93 -11.84
C ARG A 354 0.02 -7.93 -10.71
N ALA A 355 -0.58 -9.09 -10.90
CA ALA A 355 -0.55 -10.21 -10.00
C ALA A 355 0.04 -11.40 -10.74
N THR A 356 1.09 -11.99 -10.17
CA THR A 356 1.67 -13.23 -10.67
C THR A 356 1.48 -14.32 -9.63
N ALA A 357 1.20 -15.53 -10.08
CA ALA A 357 1.11 -16.73 -9.26
C ALA A 357 1.97 -17.81 -9.91
N SER A 358 2.74 -18.55 -9.12
CA SER A 358 3.51 -19.69 -9.61
C SER A 358 3.30 -20.91 -8.73
N ALA A 359 2.93 -22.03 -9.38
CA ALA A 359 2.67 -23.32 -8.77
C ALA A 359 1.74 -23.27 -7.55
N VAL A 360 0.72 -22.39 -7.59
CA VAL A 360 -0.24 -22.27 -6.49
C VAL A 360 -1.22 -23.44 -6.58
N ARG A 361 -1.18 -24.34 -5.59
CA ARG A 361 -2.17 -25.41 -5.51
C ARG A 361 -3.52 -24.84 -5.14
N VAL A 362 -4.55 -25.13 -5.93
CA VAL A 362 -5.93 -24.77 -5.69
C VAL A 362 -6.74 -26.05 -5.57
N ASP A 363 -7.61 -26.13 -4.56
CA ASP A 363 -8.58 -27.22 -4.41
C ASP A 363 -9.99 -26.60 -4.40
N HIS A 364 -10.56 -26.44 -5.58
CA HIS A 364 -11.90 -25.88 -5.76
C HIS A 364 -12.81 -26.96 -6.38
N GLN A 365 -14.11 -26.90 -6.09
CA GLN A 365 -15.08 -27.89 -6.58
C GLN A 365 -15.01 -28.10 -8.11
N LEU A 366 -14.76 -27.03 -8.87
CA LEU A 366 -14.62 -27.09 -10.33
C LEU A 366 -13.21 -27.45 -10.81
N VAL A 367 -12.17 -27.08 -10.05
CA VAL A 367 -10.77 -27.23 -10.47
C VAL A 367 -9.93 -27.49 -9.22
N SER A 368 -9.28 -28.65 -9.17
CA SER A 368 -8.27 -28.97 -8.16
C SER A 368 -6.94 -29.27 -8.86
N GLY A 369 -5.92 -28.44 -8.69
CA GLY A 369 -4.63 -28.60 -9.35
C GLY A 369 -3.65 -27.47 -9.08
N LEU A 370 -2.63 -27.32 -9.93
CA LEU A 370 -1.67 -26.21 -9.86
C LEU A 370 -2.07 -25.10 -10.83
N ILE A 371 -2.01 -23.86 -10.37
CA ILE A 371 -2.27 -22.65 -11.14
C ILE A 371 -1.01 -21.81 -11.22
N ASP A 372 -0.64 -21.44 -12.45
CA ASP A 372 0.33 -20.41 -12.77
C ASP A 372 -0.44 -19.23 -13.41
N ALA A 373 -0.14 -17.99 -13.05
CA ALA A 373 -0.86 -16.84 -13.59
C ALA A 373 0.04 -15.61 -13.70
N ASP A 374 -0.23 -14.78 -14.70
CA ASP A 374 0.34 -13.46 -14.89
C ASP A 374 -0.75 -12.53 -15.41
N LEU A 375 -1.39 -11.81 -14.49
CA LEU A 375 -2.56 -10.99 -14.75
C LEU A 375 -2.25 -9.53 -14.46
N ALA A 376 -2.65 -8.64 -15.37
CA ALA A 376 -2.57 -7.20 -15.24
C ALA A 376 -3.97 -6.58 -15.23
N LEU A 377 -4.26 -5.80 -14.19
CA LEU A 377 -5.48 -5.01 -14.06
C LEU A 377 -5.17 -3.54 -14.31
N ARG A 378 -5.80 -2.92 -15.31
CA ARG A 378 -5.67 -1.48 -15.58
C ARG A 378 -6.95 -0.75 -15.27
N ALA A 379 -6.81 0.38 -14.58
CA ALA A 379 -7.90 1.31 -14.34
C ALA A 379 -8.10 2.23 -15.55
N GLY A 380 -9.36 2.47 -15.92
CA GLY A 380 -9.77 3.34 -17.02
C GLY A 380 -11.24 3.70 -16.89
N LYS A 381 -11.93 4.00 -18.01
CA LYS A 381 -13.40 4.15 -18.02
C LYS A 381 -14.10 2.87 -17.54
N ARG A 382 -13.50 1.72 -17.84
CA ARG A 382 -13.81 0.39 -17.29
C ARG A 382 -12.51 -0.26 -16.82
N LEU A 383 -12.61 -1.17 -15.87
CA LEU A 383 -11.50 -2.02 -15.48
C LEU A 383 -11.18 -2.96 -16.65
N LEU A 384 -9.91 -3.16 -16.93
CA LEU A 384 -9.44 -4.09 -17.96
C LEU A 384 -8.51 -5.11 -17.32
N LEU A 385 -8.91 -6.39 -17.35
CA LEU A 385 -8.12 -7.51 -16.86
C LEU A 385 -7.51 -8.24 -18.07
N ARG A 386 -6.17 -8.28 -18.11
CA ARG A 386 -5.42 -8.93 -19.18
C ARG A 386 -4.38 -9.88 -18.66
N GLY A 387 -4.01 -10.87 -19.46
CA GLY A 387 -2.82 -11.68 -19.19
C GLY A 387 -3.05 -13.16 -19.45
N ARG A 388 -2.38 -14.00 -18.68
CA ARG A 388 -2.41 -15.45 -18.86
C ARG A 388 -2.67 -16.16 -17.55
N ALA A 389 -3.38 -17.28 -17.64
CA ALA A 389 -3.55 -18.22 -16.55
C ALA A 389 -3.38 -19.63 -17.10
N ALA A 390 -2.54 -20.44 -16.47
CA ALA A 390 -2.29 -21.82 -16.83
C ALA A 390 -2.73 -22.75 -15.70
N VAL A 391 -3.32 -23.88 -16.06
CA VAL A 391 -3.70 -24.94 -15.12
C VAL A 391 -3.02 -26.23 -15.53
N ARG A 392 -2.35 -26.89 -14.58
CA ARG A 392 -1.66 -28.18 -14.81
C ARG A 392 -1.78 -29.10 -13.60
N ASP A 393 -1.49 -30.38 -13.80
CA ASP A 393 -1.56 -31.40 -12.76
C ASP A 393 -2.90 -31.32 -12.00
N ALA A 394 -3.98 -31.22 -12.77
CA ALA A 394 -5.28 -30.76 -12.29
C ALA A 394 -6.40 -31.75 -12.63
N GLN A 395 -7.43 -31.76 -11.79
CA GLN A 395 -8.71 -32.38 -12.05
C GLN A 395 -9.77 -31.27 -12.19
N MET A 396 -10.52 -31.28 -13.28
CA MET A 396 -11.59 -30.33 -13.57
C MET A 396 -12.94 -31.04 -13.57
N ASP A 397 -13.86 -30.66 -12.68
CA ASP A 397 -15.25 -31.13 -12.70
C ASP A 397 -16.14 -30.12 -13.45
N LEU A 398 -16.71 -30.57 -14.56
CA LEU A 398 -17.66 -29.78 -15.34
C LEU A 398 -19.04 -29.82 -14.66
N VAL A 399 -19.23 -29.11 -13.56
CA VAL A 399 -20.55 -28.89 -12.96
C VAL A 399 -21.35 -27.87 -13.77
N VAL A 400 -22.46 -28.31 -14.38
CA VAL A 400 -23.44 -27.45 -15.08
C VAL A 400 -24.29 -26.61 -14.11
N ALA A 401 -24.23 -26.92 -12.80
CA ALA A 401 -25.01 -26.21 -11.79
C ALA A 401 -24.34 -24.89 -11.39
N GLY A 402 -25.11 -23.81 -11.47
CA GLY A 402 -24.67 -22.44 -11.32
C GLY A 402 -23.83 -22.17 -10.07
N VAL A 403 -22.67 -21.57 -10.30
CA VAL A 403 -21.89 -20.91 -9.25
C VAL A 403 -22.66 -19.66 -8.83
N GLN A 404 -23.56 -19.82 -7.86
CA GLN A 404 -24.01 -18.70 -7.06
C GLN A 404 -23.16 -18.65 -5.79
N SER A 405 -22.59 -17.46 -5.56
CA SER A 405 -21.90 -17.05 -4.35
C SER A 405 -20.41 -17.41 -4.26
N GLY A 406 -19.58 -16.38 -4.41
CA GLY A 406 -18.15 -16.46 -4.12
C GLY A 406 -17.43 -15.22 -4.62
N VAL A 407 -17.65 -14.09 -3.95
CA VAL A 407 -17.10 -12.75 -4.26
C VAL A 407 -17.76 -12.05 -5.46
N PRO A 408 -18.38 -10.86 -5.30
CA PRO A 408 -18.85 -10.07 -6.43
C PRO A 408 -17.66 -9.68 -7.30
N VAL A 409 -17.58 -10.26 -8.50
CA VAL A 409 -16.57 -9.90 -9.48
C VAL A 409 -16.96 -8.52 -10.04
N PRO A 410 -16.10 -7.50 -9.92
CA PRO A 410 -16.38 -6.20 -10.51
C PRO A 410 -16.54 -6.33 -12.03
N GLU A 411 -17.35 -5.43 -12.61
CA GLU A 411 -17.49 -5.38 -14.06
C GLU A 411 -16.15 -4.94 -14.68
N ALA A 412 -15.54 -5.83 -15.45
CA ALA A 412 -14.27 -5.61 -16.12
C ALA A 412 -14.33 -6.17 -17.54
N ASP A 413 -13.67 -5.47 -18.46
CA ASP A 413 -13.37 -6.00 -19.78
C ASP A 413 -12.26 -7.06 -19.64
N LEU A 414 -12.39 -8.17 -20.37
CA LEU A 414 -11.51 -9.33 -20.29
C LEU A 414 -10.71 -9.47 -21.59
N ASP A 415 -9.45 -9.88 -21.47
CA ASP A 415 -8.57 -10.30 -22.57
C ASP A 415 -7.47 -11.20 -21.96
N ILE A 416 -7.82 -12.47 -21.75
CA ILE A 416 -7.06 -13.44 -20.96
C ILE A 416 -6.84 -14.71 -21.79
N ASP A 417 -5.61 -15.19 -21.85
CA ASP A 417 -5.30 -16.51 -22.38
C ASP A 417 -5.34 -17.55 -21.25
N VAL A 418 -6.21 -18.54 -21.37
CA VAL A 418 -6.30 -19.68 -20.44
C VAL A 418 -5.60 -20.88 -21.05
N GLU A 419 -4.47 -21.25 -20.50
CA GLU A 419 -3.66 -22.39 -20.92
C GLU A 419 -4.06 -23.64 -20.12
N VAL A 420 -4.49 -24.68 -20.83
CA VAL A 420 -4.61 -26.02 -20.28
C VAL A 420 -3.25 -26.69 -20.47
N GLY A 421 -2.58 -27.01 -19.38
CA GLY A 421 -1.26 -27.60 -19.36
C GLY A 421 -1.27 -29.12 -19.36
N GLU A 422 -0.18 -29.71 -18.88
CA GLU A 422 -0.01 -31.16 -18.78
C GLU A 422 -0.85 -31.75 -17.63
N ASN A 423 -1.19 -33.04 -17.76
CA ASN A 423 -1.87 -33.83 -16.75
C ASN A 423 -3.18 -33.19 -16.24
N VAL A 424 -3.97 -32.60 -17.14
CA VAL A 424 -5.30 -32.08 -16.81
C VAL A 424 -6.36 -33.12 -17.12
N LYS A 425 -7.00 -33.64 -16.08
CA LYS A 425 -8.10 -34.62 -16.16
C LYS A 425 -9.43 -33.93 -16.03
N VAL A 426 -10.24 -33.97 -17.08
CA VAL A 426 -11.64 -33.55 -17.03
C VAL A 426 -12.48 -34.72 -16.52
N VAL A 427 -13.33 -34.49 -15.53
CA VAL A 427 -14.18 -35.52 -14.92
C VAL A 427 -15.64 -35.09 -14.88
N ARG A 428 -16.54 -36.07 -14.98
CA ARG A 428 -17.97 -35.90 -14.75
C ARG A 428 -18.61 -37.24 -14.38
N GLY A 429 -18.96 -37.42 -13.10
CA GLY A 429 -19.48 -38.70 -12.63
C GLY A 429 -18.48 -39.83 -12.90
N GLU A 430 -18.89 -40.86 -13.64
CA GLU A 430 -18.03 -41.96 -14.05
C GLU A 430 -17.24 -41.68 -15.35
N SER A 431 -17.56 -40.58 -16.04
CA SER A 431 -16.86 -40.15 -17.25
C SER A 431 -15.60 -39.35 -16.92
N TRP A 432 -14.54 -39.54 -17.69
CA TRP A 432 -13.32 -38.77 -17.60
C TRP A 432 -12.52 -38.76 -18.90
N ALA A 433 -11.74 -37.72 -19.15
CA ALA A 433 -10.79 -37.67 -20.26
C ALA A 433 -9.60 -36.78 -19.91
N TRP A 434 -8.44 -37.08 -20.49
CA TRP A 434 -7.27 -36.20 -20.41
C TRP A 434 -7.38 -35.09 -21.45
N ALA A 435 -7.34 -33.84 -21.00
CA ALA A 435 -7.22 -32.71 -21.89
C ALA A 435 -5.80 -32.64 -22.47
N LEU A 436 -5.71 -32.37 -23.77
CA LEU A 436 -4.46 -32.06 -24.43
C LEU A 436 -4.05 -30.61 -24.13
N PRO A 437 -2.74 -30.32 -24.05
CA PRO A 437 -2.29 -28.96 -23.88
C PRO A 437 -2.83 -28.04 -24.98
N GLY A 438 -3.33 -26.88 -24.58
CA GLY A 438 -4.01 -25.95 -25.48
C GLY A 438 -4.28 -24.60 -24.83
N THR A 439 -4.70 -23.63 -25.63
CA THR A 439 -4.97 -22.27 -25.16
C THR A 439 -6.36 -21.84 -25.62
N VAL A 440 -7.17 -21.39 -24.66
CA VAL A 440 -8.48 -20.78 -24.91
C VAL A 440 -8.37 -19.31 -24.57
N HIS A 441 -8.63 -18.46 -25.56
CA HIS A 441 -8.64 -17.02 -25.39
C HIS A 441 -10.02 -16.56 -24.90
N VAL A 442 -10.07 -15.80 -23.81
CA VAL A 442 -11.28 -15.30 -23.17
C VAL A 442 -11.31 -13.78 -23.23
N GLN A 443 -12.33 -13.24 -23.90
CA GLN A 443 -12.53 -11.81 -24.10
C GLN A 443 -13.94 -11.35 -23.70
N GLY A 444 -14.25 -10.07 -23.89
CA GLY A 444 -15.57 -9.50 -23.63
C GLY A 444 -15.63 -8.85 -22.24
N SER A 445 -16.64 -9.19 -21.44
CA SER A 445 -16.78 -8.64 -20.08
C SER A 445 -17.04 -9.73 -19.06
N THR A 446 -16.77 -9.49 -17.78
CA THR A 446 -17.08 -10.45 -16.69
C THR A 446 -18.54 -10.88 -16.64
N LYS A 447 -19.48 -10.07 -17.15
CA LYS A 447 -20.91 -10.41 -17.25
C LYS A 447 -21.28 -11.17 -18.53
N ARG A 448 -20.50 -11.01 -19.59
CA ARG A 448 -20.72 -11.60 -20.92
C ARG A 448 -19.36 -11.97 -21.51
N PRO A 449 -18.71 -13.02 -20.99
CA PRO A 449 -17.44 -13.48 -21.53
C PRO A 449 -17.69 -14.20 -22.85
N THR A 450 -16.72 -14.12 -23.74
CA THR A 450 -16.71 -14.89 -24.99
C THR A 450 -15.37 -15.61 -25.09
N ALA A 451 -15.41 -16.91 -25.34
CA ALA A 451 -14.22 -17.74 -25.52
C ALA A 451 -13.96 -18.00 -27.01
N SER A 452 -12.69 -18.11 -27.39
CA SER A 452 -12.24 -18.52 -28.73
C SER A 452 -11.04 -19.44 -28.64
N GLY A 453 -10.98 -20.44 -29.52
CA GLY A 453 -9.89 -21.43 -29.56
C GLY A 453 -10.40 -22.85 -29.44
N ASP A 454 -9.48 -23.79 -29.28
CA ASP A 454 -9.77 -25.22 -29.30
C ASP A 454 -9.30 -25.88 -28.00
N LEU A 455 -10.16 -26.73 -27.44
CA LEU A 455 -9.82 -27.62 -26.34
C LEU A 455 -9.97 -29.06 -26.82
N ASN A 456 -8.85 -29.77 -26.95
CA ASN A 456 -8.84 -31.15 -27.41
C ASN A 456 -8.71 -32.12 -26.25
N LEU A 457 -9.33 -33.28 -26.40
CA LEU A 457 -9.28 -34.40 -25.48
C LEU A 457 -8.50 -35.55 -26.12
N SER A 458 -7.75 -36.25 -25.28
CA SER A 458 -7.03 -37.47 -25.65
C SER A 458 -7.73 -38.69 -25.01
N SER A 459 -6.96 -39.65 -24.49
CA SER A 459 -7.49 -40.86 -23.87
C SER A 459 -8.44 -40.55 -22.71
N GLY A 460 -9.49 -41.35 -22.60
CA GLY A 460 -10.54 -41.19 -21.61
C GLY A 460 -11.56 -42.32 -21.67
N GLN A 461 -12.56 -42.22 -20.80
CA GLN A 461 -13.72 -43.08 -20.79
C GLN A 461 -14.96 -42.19 -20.60
N ILE A 462 -15.95 -42.36 -21.45
CA ILE A 462 -17.26 -41.73 -21.29
C ILE A 462 -18.24 -42.82 -20.90
N ASP A 463 -18.87 -42.66 -19.75
CA ASP A 463 -19.96 -43.52 -19.33
C ASP A 463 -21.28 -43.02 -19.94
N VAL A 464 -21.95 -43.91 -20.68
CA VAL A 464 -23.26 -43.66 -21.26
C VAL A 464 -24.23 -44.69 -20.71
N TYR A 465 -24.93 -44.34 -19.62
CA TYR A 465 -25.89 -45.20 -18.93
C TYR A 465 -25.30 -46.54 -18.46
N GLY A 466 -24.11 -46.51 -17.85
CA GLY A 466 -23.41 -47.70 -17.38
C GLY A 466 -22.70 -48.48 -18.49
N VAL A 467 -22.63 -47.93 -19.71
CA VAL A 467 -21.83 -48.47 -20.80
C VAL A 467 -20.57 -47.59 -20.96
N PRO A 468 -19.38 -48.13 -20.63
CA PRO A 468 -18.14 -47.39 -20.78
C PRO A 468 -17.68 -47.39 -22.24
N LEU A 469 -17.53 -46.21 -22.81
CA LEU A 469 -16.96 -45.98 -24.14
C LEU A 469 -15.57 -45.37 -24.01
N GLU A 470 -14.59 -45.91 -24.71
CA GLU A 470 -13.21 -45.38 -24.70
C GLU A 470 -13.10 -44.16 -25.62
N VAL A 471 -12.60 -43.04 -25.12
CA VAL A 471 -12.39 -41.83 -25.95
C VAL A 471 -11.21 -42.04 -26.87
N VAL A 472 -11.46 -41.95 -28.17
CA VAL A 472 -10.42 -42.01 -29.23
C VAL A 472 -9.92 -40.61 -29.55
N SER A 473 -10.85 -39.67 -29.71
CA SER A 473 -10.57 -38.24 -29.85
C SER A 473 -11.76 -37.43 -29.38
N GLY A 474 -11.51 -36.22 -28.90
CA GLY A 474 -12.56 -35.26 -28.61
C GLY A 474 -12.05 -33.84 -28.76
N GLY A 475 -12.95 -32.90 -29.00
CA GLY A 475 -12.62 -31.51 -29.23
C GLY A 475 -13.82 -30.61 -28.97
N VAL A 476 -13.55 -29.43 -28.46
CA VAL A 476 -14.51 -28.33 -28.35
C VAL A 476 -13.90 -27.12 -29.03
N HIS A 477 -14.58 -26.60 -30.04
CA HIS A 477 -14.22 -25.38 -30.74
C HIS A 477 -15.08 -24.21 -30.23
N PHE A 478 -14.42 -23.18 -29.73
CA PHE A 478 -15.05 -21.94 -29.31
C PHE A 478 -14.92 -20.88 -30.42
N THR A 479 -16.05 -20.37 -30.88
CA THR A 479 -16.12 -19.52 -32.09
C THR A 479 -15.68 -18.07 -31.87
N GLY A 480 -15.58 -17.60 -30.61
CA GLY A 480 -15.24 -16.21 -30.31
C GLY A 480 -16.36 -15.20 -30.52
N LYS A 481 -17.57 -15.64 -30.92
CA LYS A 481 -18.71 -14.76 -31.20
C LYS A 481 -19.70 -14.74 -30.03
N PRO A 482 -20.12 -13.55 -29.55
CA PRO A 482 -21.07 -13.45 -28.45
C PRO A 482 -22.40 -14.14 -28.78
N GLY A 483 -22.77 -15.13 -27.98
CA GLY A 483 -24.04 -15.86 -28.12
C GLY A 483 -23.98 -17.10 -29.00
N ASP A 484 -22.88 -17.33 -29.72
CA ASP A 484 -22.68 -18.57 -30.48
C ASP A 484 -22.30 -19.70 -29.51
N PRO A 485 -22.97 -20.87 -29.59
CA PRO A 485 -22.59 -22.02 -28.78
C PRO A 485 -21.29 -22.66 -29.29
N PRO A 486 -20.52 -23.35 -28.43
CA PRO A 486 -19.34 -24.07 -28.87
C PRO A 486 -19.72 -25.29 -29.73
N GLU A 487 -18.86 -25.61 -30.69
CA GLU A 487 -18.98 -26.80 -31.54
C GLU A 487 -18.23 -27.95 -30.89
N PHE A 488 -18.87 -29.12 -30.81
CA PHE A 488 -18.32 -30.32 -30.20
C PHE A 488 -18.00 -31.34 -31.29
N VAL A 489 -16.91 -32.07 -31.09
CA VAL A 489 -16.58 -33.27 -31.85
C VAL A 489 -16.07 -34.31 -30.87
N LEU A 490 -16.59 -35.54 -30.95
CA LEU A 490 -16.22 -36.65 -30.10
C LEU A 490 -16.24 -37.93 -30.92
N ALA A 491 -15.19 -38.73 -30.82
CA ALA A 491 -15.15 -40.10 -31.29
C ALA A 491 -14.83 -41.03 -30.13
N ALA A 492 -15.71 -41.99 -29.87
CA ALA A 492 -15.56 -42.97 -28.80
C ALA A 492 -15.73 -44.40 -29.34
N ARG A 493 -15.00 -45.34 -28.77
CA ARG A 493 -15.00 -46.75 -29.15
C ARG A 493 -15.71 -47.59 -28.11
N ASP A 494 -16.66 -48.42 -28.53
CA ASP A 494 -17.20 -49.49 -27.71
C ASP A 494 -16.29 -50.71 -27.78
N VAL A 495 -15.62 -51.02 -26.67
CA VAL A 495 -14.79 -52.22 -26.49
C VAL A 495 -15.51 -53.35 -25.74
N ALA A 496 -16.68 -53.08 -25.15
CA ALA A 496 -17.41 -54.04 -24.32
C ALA A 496 -18.31 -54.99 -25.13
N SER A 497 -18.74 -54.58 -26.33
CA SER A 497 -19.71 -55.34 -27.14
C SER A 497 -19.12 -56.44 -28.05
N GLY A 498 -17.79 -56.66 -28.03
CA GLY A 498 -17.12 -57.72 -28.79
C GLY A 498 -16.99 -57.47 -30.30
N LEU A 499 -17.58 -56.39 -30.84
CA LEU A 499 -17.30 -55.82 -32.15
C LEU A 499 -16.94 -54.34 -31.97
N PRO A 500 -15.65 -53.97 -32.12
CA PRO A 500 -15.18 -52.61 -32.00
C PRO A 500 -15.95 -51.69 -32.95
N THR A 501 -16.76 -50.81 -32.35
CA THR A 501 -17.61 -49.85 -33.07
C THR A 501 -17.21 -48.45 -32.64
N ILE A 502 -17.04 -47.55 -33.61
CA ILE A 502 -16.76 -46.13 -33.38
C ILE A 502 -18.09 -45.37 -33.42
N VAL A 503 -18.37 -44.66 -32.34
CA VAL A 503 -19.45 -43.69 -32.21
C VAL A 503 -18.85 -42.30 -32.37
N SER A 504 -19.31 -41.56 -33.38
CA SER A 504 -18.93 -40.17 -33.61
C SER A 504 -20.11 -39.25 -33.29
N VAL A 505 -19.83 -38.17 -32.57
CA VAL A 505 -20.78 -37.14 -32.18
C VAL A 505 -20.18 -35.79 -32.59
N ASP A 506 -20.92 -34.99 -33.36
CA ASP A 506 -20.48 -33.68 -33.81
C ASP A 506 -21.63 -32.67 -33.88
N GLY A 507 -21.35 -31.38 -33.72
CA GLY A 507 -22.35 -30.31 -33.83
C GLY A 507 -22.40 -29.38 -32.63
N VAL A 508 -23.49 -28.62 -32.49
CA VAL A 508 -23.68 -27.64 -31.40
C VAL A 508 -24.77 -28.11 -30.43
N PRO A 509 -24.74 -27.70 -29.16
CA PRO A 509 -25.84 -27.96 -28.22
C PRO A 509 -27.20 -27.57 -28.81
N GLY A 510 -28.11 -28.54 -28.91
CA GLY A 510 -29.42 -28.39 -29.52
C GLY A 510 -29.53 -28.89 -30.98
N ASP A 511 -28.40 -29.06 -31.67
CA ASP A 511 -28.30 -29.61 -33.03
C ASP A 511 -27.06 -30.52 -33.15
N MET A 512 -27.13 -31.66 -32.46
CA MET A 512 -26.05 -32.65 -32.40
C MET A 512 -26.32 -33.79 -33.39
N HIS A 513 -25.32 -34.12 -34.20
CA HIS A 513 -25.31 -35.28 -35.08
C HIS A 513 -24.59 -36.47 -34.42
N ILE A 514 -25.16 -37.67 -34.55
CA ILE A 514 -24.58 -38.91 -34.02
C ILE A 514 -24.51 -39.93 -35.13
N SER A 515 -23.31 -40.47 -35.38
CA SER A 515 -23.07 -41.53 -36.36
C SER A 515 -22.30 -42.70 -35.73
N VAL A 516 -22.53 -43.90 -36.26
CA VAL A 516 -21.94 -45.14 -35.73
C VAL A 516 -21.42 -45.99 -36.87
N LYS A 517 -20.15 -46.40 -36.79
CA LYS A 517 -19.46 -47.17 -37.83
C LYS A 517 -18.61 -48.29 -37.20
N PRO A 518 -18.48 -49.46 -37.85
CA PRO A 518 -17.53 -50.48 -37.42
C PRO A 518 -16.08 -49.98 -37.57
N GLU A 519 -15.17 -50.39 -36.68
CA GLU A 519 -13.74 -50.06 -36.78
C GLU A 519 -13.11 -50.79 -37.99
N GLU A 520 -12.45 -50.05 -38.90
CA GLU A 520 -12.00 -50.51 -40.24
C GLU A 520 -10.90 -51.60 -40.26
N ARG A 521 -10.66 -52.33 -39.16
CA ARG A 521 -9.66 -53.41 -39.06
C ARG A 521 -10.23 -54.84 -39.05
N PHE A 522 -11.52 -55.04 -39.31
CA PHE A 522 -12.10 -56.39 -39.41
C PHE A 522 -12.06 -56.93 -40.84
N GLU A 523 -11.04 -57.74 -41.15
CA GLU A 523 -10.95 -58.57 -42.37
C GLU A 523 -11.87 -59.81 -42.35
N LYS A 524 -12.63 -60.05 -41.27
CA LYS A 524 -13.63 -61.12 -41.26
C LYS A 524 -14.92 -60.59 -41.84
N GLU A 525 -15.42 -61.23 -42.90
CA GLU A 525 -16.80 -61.09 -43.40
C GLU A 525 -17.75 -61.04 -42.20
N VAL A 526 -18.16 -59.84 -41.83
CA VAL A 526 -19.22 -59.65 -40.86
C VAL A 526 -20.49 -59.95 -41.64
N LEU A 527 -21.09 -61.11 -41.39
CA LEU A 527 -22.40 -61.46 -41.96
C LEU A 527 -23.34 -60.28 -41.72
N GLU A 528 -23.84 -59.69 -42.81
CA GLU A 528 -24.65 -58.46 -42.76
C GLU A 528 -25.80 -58.55 -41.75
N GLY A 529 -26.34 -59.76 -41.53
CA GLY A 529 -27.37 -60.04 -40.53
C GLY A 529 -26.93 -59.93 -39.06
N ASP A 530 -25.69 -60.33 -38.72
CA ASP A 530 -25.16 -60.22 -37.35
C ASP A 530 -24.73 -58.78 -37.05
N LEU A 531 -24.20 -58.07 -38.06
CA LEU A 531 -24.00 -56.64 -38.00
C LEU A 531 -25.35 -55.91 -37.85
N LEU A 532 -26.40 -56.30 -38.57
CA LEU A 532 -27.72 -55.69 -38.48
C LEU A 532 -28.36 -55.88 -37.11
N VAL A 533 -28.27 -57.08 -36.51
CA VAL A 533 -28.84 -57.36 -35.18
C VAL A 533 -28.05 -56.64 -34.09
N LYS A 534 -26.72 -56.57 -34.19
CA LYS A 534 -25.88 -55.83 -33.24
C LYS A 534 -25.98 -54.31 -33.44
N LEU A 535 -26.10 -53.83 -34.67
CA LEU A 535 -26.44 -52.45 -34.99
C LEU A 535 -27.87 -52.11 -34.60
N LEU A 536 -28.81 -53.06 -34.58
CA LEU A 536 -30.17 -52.89 -34.05
C LEU A 536 -30.17 -52.82 -32.53
N LEU A 537 -29.34 -53.61 -31.84
CA LEU A 537 -29.13 -53.52 -30.39
C LEU A 537 -28.40 -52.23 -30.00
N ALA A 538 -27.37 -51.85 -30.75
CA ALA A 538 -26.70 -50.55 -30.62
C ALA A 538 -27.66 -49.41 -30.99
N ARG A 539 -28.49 -49.55 -32.05
CA ARG A 539 -29.56 -48.59 -32.39
C ARG A 539 -30.63 -48.54 -31.33
N LEU A 540 -31.01 -49.63 -30.68
CA LEU A 540 -31.97 -49.63 -29.57
C LEU A 540 -31.38 -48.88 -28.38
N ARG A 541 -30.09 -49.08 -28.10
CA ARG A 541 -29.34 -48.28 -27.10
C ARG A 541 -29.22 -46.81 -27.52
N LEU A 542 -29.01 -46.51 -28.81
CA LEU A 542 -28.98 -45.14 -29.38
C LEU A 542 -30.37 -44.51 -29.54
N TYR A 543 -31.44 -45.30 -29.65
CA TYR A 543 -32.82 -44.83 -29.69
C TYR A 543 -33.26 -44.41 -28.28
N MET A 544 -32.72 -45.06 -27.24
CA MET A 544 -32.75 -44.52 -25.88
C MET A 544 -31.95 -43.21 -25.78
N ILE A 545 -30.79 -43.09 -26.43
CA ILE A 545 -30.01 -41.84 -26.52
C ILE A 545 -30.79 -40.71 -27.24
N SER A 546 -31.51 -40.99 -28.33
CA SER A 546 -32.35 -39.98 -29.01
C SER A 546 -33.63 -39.66 -28.23
N GLY A 547 -34.17 -40.62 -27.48
CA GLY A 547 -35.26 -40.39 -26.51
C GLY A 547 -34.86 -39.42 -25.39
N LEU A 548 -33.58 -39.36 -25.06
CA LEU A 548 -33.00 -38.46 -24.07
C LEU A 548 -32.59 -37.09 -24.60
N GLY A 549 -32.22 -36.96 -25.88
CA GLY A 549 -32.10 -35.65 -26.54
C GLY A 549 -33.40 -34.83 -26.46
N ARG A 550 -34.55 -35.51 -26.45
CA ARG A 550 -35.88 -34.91 -26.21
C ARG A 550 -36.23 -34.68 -24.73
N ALA A 551 -35.58 -35.36 -23.79
CA ALA A 551 -35.81 -35.17 -22.35
C ALA A 551 -34.87 -34.12 -21.74
N LEU A 552 -33.69 -33.90 -22.34
CA LEU A 552 -32.69 -32.91 -21.92
C LEU A 552 -32.92 -31.49 -22.52
N THR A 553 -34.00 -31.33 -23.30
CA THR A 553 -34.48 -30.04 -23.84
C THR A 553 -35.62 -29.43 -23.00
N ASN A 554 -35.91 -29.99 -21.82
CA ASN A 554 -36.83 -29.43 -20.82
C ASN A 554 -36.12 -29.12 -19.51
#